data_AF-A0A7V7ZPP4-F1
#
_entry.id   AF-A0A7V7ZPP4-F1
#
_cell.length_a   1.000
_cell.length_b   1.000
_cell.length_c   1.000
_cell.angle_alpha   90.00
_cell.angle_beta   90.00
_cell.angle_gamma   90.00
#
_symmetry.space_group_name_H-M   'P 1'
#
loop_
_entity.id
_entity.type
_entity.pdbx_description
1 polymer ?
#
loop_
_entity_poly.entity_id
_entity_poly.type
_entity_poly.pdbx_seq_one_letter_code
_entity_poly.pdbx_strand_id
1 'polypeptide(L)'
;MTATPQPFRRGTVLALLVAVLALAVLPLLIIRGSEFGGSDGAAEQAIAEVAPHYTPWAEPLWSPPGGETESLLFALQAAIGAATIGYFFGLKRGQRMAREDANTTKTQSLEERGEKVG
;
A
#
# COMPACT_ATOMS: atom_id res chain seq x y z
N MET A 1 -21.79 -16.70 24.96
CA MET A 1 -20.37 -16.31 25.08
C MET A 1 -19.94 -15.69 23.77
N THR A 2 -20.03 -14.36 23.64
CA THR A 2 -19.59 -13.63 22.44
C THR A 2 -18.36 -12.82 22.80
N ALA A 3 -17.20 -13.27 22.33
CA ALA A 3 -15.95 -12.53 22.47
C ALA A 3 -16.04 -11.27 21.58
N THR A 4 -16.10 -10.09 22.19
CA THR A 4 -15.93 -8.83 21.47
C THR A 4 -14.46 -8.70 21.05
N PRO A 5 -14.16 -8.52 19.75
CA PRO A 5 -12.79 -8.33 19.30
C PRO A 5 -12.25 -7.01 19.87
N GLN A 6 -11.26 -7.10 20.74
CA GLN A 6 -10.57 -5.94 21.28
C GLN A 6 -9.75 -5.27 20.16
N PRO A 7 -9.91 -3.96 19.91
CA PRO A 7 -9.11 -3.28 18.89
C PRO A 7 -7.65 -3.23 19.35
N PHE A 8 -6.72 -3.51 18.44
CA PHE A 8 -5.29 -3.38 18.73
C PHE A 8 -4.97 -1.98 19.26
N ARG A 9 -4.16 -1.90 20.33
CA ARG A 9 -3.72 -0.62 20.90
C ARG A 9 -2.97 0.16 19.83
N ARG A 10 -3.27 1.46 19.69
CA ARG A 10 -2.72 2.33 18.62
C ARG A 10 -1.18 2.26 18.54
N GLY A 11 -0.50 2.15 19.68
CA GLY A 11 0.96 2.00 19.74
C GLY A 11 1.45 0.68 19.14
N THR A 12 0.74 -0.43 19.36
CA THR A 12 1.06 -1.73 18.76
C THR A 12 0.88 -1.69 17.25
N VAL A 13 -0.20 -1.07 16.75
CA VAL A 13 -0.43 -0.90 15.31
C VAL A 13 0.68 -0.05 14.68
N LEU A 14 1.08 1.04 15.33
CA LEU A 14 2.16 1.91 14.85
C LEU A 14 3.51 1.16 14.83
N ALA A 15 3.82 0.40 15.88
CA ALA A 15 5.04 -0.40 15.95
C ALA A 15 5.09 -1.48 14.85
N LEU A 16 3.96 -2.16 14.59
CA LEU A 16 3.85 -3.15 13.52
C LEU A 16 4.02 -2.51 12.12
N LEU A 17 3.43 -1.34 11.88
CA LEU A 17 3.61 -0.60 10.63
C LEU A 17 5.06 -0.20 10.41
N VAL A 18 5.74 0.31 11.44
CA VAL A 18 7.16 0.67 11.38
C VAL A 18 8.01 -0.57 11.13
N ALA A 19 7.71 -1.70 11.77
CA ALA A 19 8.43 -2.95 11.55
C ALA A 19 8.29 -3.46 10.10
N VAL A 20 7.07 -3.44 9.55
CA VAL A 20 6.83 -3.81 8.13
C VAL A 20 7.57 -2.86 7.19
N LEU A 21 7.52 -1.55 7.44
CA LEU A 21 8.22 -0.56 6.63
C LEU A 21 9.74 -0.74 6.72
N ALA A 22 10.27 -1.02 7.91
CA ALA A 22 11.69 -1.32 8.10
C ALA A 22 12.09 -2.57 7.33
N LEU A 23 11.33 -3.66 7.42
CA LEU A 23 11.59 -4.89 6.65
C LEU A 23 11.52 -4.68 5.15
N ALA A 24 10.66 -3.79 4.66
CA ALA A 24 10.59 -3.45 3.26
C ALA A 24 11.76 -2.57 2.82
N VAL A 25 12.15 -1.55 3.59
CA VAL A 25 13.11 -0.51 3.18
C VAL A 25 14.57 -0.88 3.48
N LEU A 26 14.86 -1.61 4.57
CA LEU A 26 16.23 -2.02 4.92
C LEU A 26 16.93 -2.76 3.79
N PRO A 27 16.32 -3.79 3.17
CA PRO A 27 16.94 -4.52 2.07
C PRO A 27 17.28 -3.61 0.89
N LEU A 28 16.40 -2.67 0.53
CA LEU A 28 16.65 -1.71 -0.55
C LEU A 28 17.81 -0.75 -0.24
N LEU A 29 18.03 -0.38 1.03
CA LEU A 29 19.11 0.52 1.42
C LEU A 29 20.46 -0.19 1.57
N ILE A 30 20.45 -1.47 1.95
CA ILE A 30 21.65 -2.29 2.14
C ILE A 30 22.12 -2.87 0.80
N ILE A 31 21.20 -3.25 -0.08
CA ILE A 31 21.47 -3.87 -1.38
C ILE A 31 21.28 -2.81 -2.47
N ARG A 32 22.19 -1.83 -2.53
CA ARG A 32 22.10 -0.70 -3.47
C ARG A 32 22.56 -0.99 -4.90
N GLY A 33 22.72 -2.27 -5.24
CA GLY A 33 23.22 -2.71 -6.54
C GLY A 33 22.56 -4.00 -7.04
N SER A 34 21.47 -4.47 -6.42
CA SER A 34 20.68 -5.53 -7.04
C SER A 34 19.79 -4.91 -8.09
N GLU A 35 19.90 -5.41 -9.32
CA GLU A 35 18.78 -5.34 -10.25
C GLU A 35 17.61 -6.04 -9.56
N PHE A 36 16.70 -5.26 -8.98
CA PHE A 36 15.40 -5.77 -8.53
C PHE A 36 14.53 -6.06 -9.78
N GLY A 37 15.10 -6.78 -10.74
CA GLY A 37 14.40 -7.37 -11.85
C GLY A 37 13.51 -8.48 -11.33
N GLY A 38 12.36 -8.68 -11.98
CA GLY A 38 11.46 -9.79 -11.68
C GLY A 38 12.20 -11.13 -11.67
N SER A 39 11.59 -12.16 -11.09
CA SER A 39 12.21 -13.48 -10.96
C SER A 39 12.71 -14.07 -12.28
N ASP A 40 12.20 -13.58 -13.41
CA ASP A 40 12.56 -14.04 -14.75
C ASP A 40 13.99 -13.65 -15.16
N GLY A 41 14.45 -12.43 -14.82
CA GLY A 41 15.83 -12.00 -15.14
C GLY A 41 16.90 -12.82 -14.40
N ALA A 42 16.60 -13.26 -13.17
CA ALA A 42 17.47 -14.17 -12.43
C ALA A 42 17.45 -15.61 -12.99
N ALA A 43 16.30 -16.04 -13.56
CA ALA A 43 16.16 -17.34 -14.18
C ALA A 43 16.90 -17.41 -15.53
N GLU A 44 16.82 -16.36 -16.37
CA GLU A 44 17.54 -16.27 -17.64
C GLU A 44 19.07 -16.35 -17.44
N GLN A 45 19.62 -15.62 -16.47
CA GLN A 45 21.06 -15.63 -16.17
C GLN A 45 21.52 -17.01 -15.69
N ALA A 46 20.74 -17.67 -14.82
CA ALA A 46 21.06 -19.01 -14.34
C ALA A 46 20.97 -20.08 -15.44
N ILE A 47 20.00 -19.96 -16.36
CA ILE A 47 19.84 -20.90 -17.48
C ILE A 47 20.98 -20.75 -18.49
N ALA A 48 21.40 -19.52 -18.79
CA ALA A 48 22.53 -19.23 -19.68
C ALA A 48 23.87 -19.79 -19.15
N GLU A 49 24.04 -19.84 -17.82
CA GLU A 49 25.27 -20.31 -17.17
C GLU A 49 25.33 -21.84 -17.03
N VAL A 50 24.18 -22.50 -16.82
CA VAL A 50 24.11 -23.96 -16.59
C VAL A 50 24.01 -24.77 -17.89
N ALA A 51 23.40 -24.22 -18.95
CA ALA A 51 23.21 -24.94 -20.20
C ALA A 51 23.19 -23.97 -21.41
N PRO A 52 24.37 -23.62 -21.98
CA PRO A 52 24.46 -22.70 -23.12
C PRO A 52 23.80 -23.21 -24.42
N HIS A 53 23.33 -24.46 -24.46
CA HIS A 53 22.57 -25.05 -25.58
C HIS A 53 21.10 -25.36 -25.23
N TYR A 54 20.57 -24.84 -24.12
CA TYR A 54 19.18 -25.06 -23.74
C TYR A 54 18.23 -24.31 -24.68
N THR A 55 17.51 -25.05 -25.51
CA THR A 55 16.40 -24.53 -26.32
C THR A 55 15.12 -24.56 -25.49
N PRO A 56 14.47 -23.42 -25.23
CA PRO A 56 13.18 -23.37 -24.53
C PRO A 56 12.15 -24.26 -25.21
N TRP A 57 11.46 -25.11 -24.45
CA TRP A 57 10.41 -26.00 -24.95
C TRP A 57 9.05 -25.29 -25.12
N ALA A 58 8.98 -24.01 -24.73
CA ALA A 58 7.88 -23.10 -24.98
C ALA A 58 8.46 -21.68 -25.09
N GLU A 59 8.22 -21.01 -26.22
CA GLU A 59 8.50 -19.59 -26.38
C GLU A 59 7.28 -18.76 -25.93
N PRO A 60 7.46 -17.65 -25.20
CA PRO A 60 6.36 -16.75 -24.89
C PRO A 60 5.71 -16.25 -26.19
N LEU A 61 4.41 -16.51 -26.35
CA LEU A 61 3.64 -16.04 -27.52
C LEU A 61 3.66 -14.50 -27.66
N TRP A 62 3.99 -13.81 -26.57
CA TRP A 62 4.21 -12.38 -26.46
C TRP A 62 5.22 -12.13 -25.33
N SER A 63 6.39 -11.62 -25.66
CA SER A 63 7.36 -11.08 -24.69
C SER A 63 7.29 -9.55 -24.75
N PRO A 64 6.98 -8.84 -23.65
CA PRO A 64 7.09 -7.39 -23.62
C PRO A 64 8.54 -6.99 -23.95
N PRO A 65 8.78 -6.03 -24.87
CA PRO A 65 10.13 -5.60 -25.18
C PRO A 65 10.77 -4.95 -23.94
N GLY A 66 11.68 -5.67 -23.28
CA GLY A 66 12.48 -5.20 -22.15
C GLY A 66 11.82 -5.35 -20.77
N GLY A 67 12.60 -5.81 -19.79
CA GLY A 67 12.19 -6.01 -18.38
C GLY A 67 11.72 -4.73 -17.66
N GLU A 68 11.90 -3.56 -18.27
CA GLU A 68 11.32 -2.30 -17.83
C GLU A 68 9.78 -2.30 -17.92
N THR A 69 9.22 -2.99 -18.91
CA THR A 69 7.77 -3.02 -19.14
C THR A 69 7.05 -3.85 -18.07
N GLU A 70 7.65 -4.94 -17.60
CA GLU A 70 7.12 -5.74 -16.50
C GLU A 70 7.12 -4.96 -15.19
N SER A 71 8.23 -4.27 -14.90
CA SER A 71 8.35 -3.39 -13.74
C SER A 71 7.32 -2.25 -13.78
N LEU A 72 7.03 -1.71 -14.97
CA LEU A 72 6.00 -0.70 -15.18
C LEU A 72 4.59 -1.24 -14.90
N LEU A 73 4.29 -2.48 -15.32
CA LEU A 73 3.02 -3.14 -15.02
C LEU A 73 2.85 -3.39 -13.52
N PHE A 74 3.91 -3.83 -12.81
CA PHE A 74 3.90 -3.96 -11.36
C PHE A 74 3.76 -2.61 -10.63
N ALA A 75 4.46 -1.58 -11.09
CA ALA A 75 4.34 -0.23 -10.55
C ALA A 75 2.92 0.34 -10.74
N LEU A 76 2.31 0.09 -11.89
CA LEU A 76 0.92 0.47 -12.16
C LEU A 76 -0.06 -0.25 -11.22
N GLN A 77 0.11 -1.56 -11.03
CA GLN A 77 -0.69 -2.33 -10.07
C GLN A 77 -0.55 -1.78 -8.64
N ALA A 78 0.68 -1.47 -8.22
CA ALA A 78 0.94 -0.86 -6.92
C ALA A 78 0.30 0.53 -6.78
N ALA A 79 0.38 1.37 -7.81
CA ALA A 79 -0.23 2.69 -7.84
C ALA A 79 -1.76 2.64 -7.69
N ILE A 80 -2.41 1.72 -8.42
CA ILE A 80 -3.87 1.51 -8.33
C ILE A 80 -4.25 1.01 -6.92
N GLY A 81 -3.49 0.07 -6.36
CA GLY A 81 -3.71 -0.43 -5.00
C GLY A 81 -3.58 0.68 -3.94
N ALA A 82 -2.52 1.48 -4.03
CA ALA A 82 -2.28 2.61 -3.14
C ALA A 82 -3.37 3.69 -3.25
N ALA A 83 -3.80 4.03 -4.48
CA ALA A 83 -4.88 4.98 -4.72
C ALA A 83 -6.20 4.52 -4.11
N THR A 84 -6.54 3.24 -4.26
CA THR A 84 -7.78 2.66 -3.70
C THR A 84 -7.79 2.71 -2.18
N ILE A 85 -6.69 2.31 -1.54
CA ILE A 85 -6.53 2.35 -0.08
C ILE A 85 -6.58 3.80 0.42
N GLY A 86 -5.86 4.69 -0.24
CA GLY A 86 -5.83 6.13 0.08
C GLY A 86 -7.22 6.77 -0.01
N TYR A 87 -7.97 6.50 -1.07
CA TYR A 87 -9.34 6.99 -1.26
C TYR A 87 -10.27 6.51 -0.13
N PHE A 88 -10.20 5.23 0.23
CA PHE A 88 -11.04 4.68 1.31
C PHE A 88 -10.79 5.36 2.65
N PHE A 89 -9.52 5.50 3.06
CA PHE A 89 -9.17 6.19 4.31
C PHE A 89 -9.51 7.68 4.26
N GLY A 90 -9.30 8.32 3.11
CA GLY A 90 -9.68 9.72 2.87
C GLY A 90 -11.18 9.95 3.05
N LEU A 91 -12.01 9.13 2.42
CA LEU A 91 -13.47 9.22 2.51
C LEU A 91 -13.95 9.05 3.96
N LYS A 92 -13.44 8.03 4.67
CA LYS A 92 -13.79 7.83 6.08
C LYS A 92 -13.36 8.98 6.98
N ARG A 93 -12.19 9.58 6.73
CA ARG A 93 -11.73 10.75 7.48
C ARG A 93 -12.62 11.96 7.22
N GLY A 94 -12.98 12.21 5.96
CA GLY A 94 -13.88 13.31 5.57
C GLY A 94 -15.26 13.19 6.20
N GLN A 95 -15.85 11.99 6.23
CA GLN A 95 -17.13 11.75 6.91
C GLN A 95 -17.09 12.03 8.41
N ARG A 96 -15.96 11.76 9.07
CA ARG A 96 -15.80 12.03 10.50
C ARG A 96 -15.69 13.54 10.77
N MET A 97 -14.90 14.25 9.97
CA MET A 97 -14.76 15.71 10.05
C MET A 97 -16.10 16.41 9.80
N ALA A 98 -16.85 16.02 8.76
CA ALA A 98 -18.17 16.58 8.48
C ALA A 98 -19.18 16.37 9.62
N ARG A 99 -19.09 15.26 10.36
CA ARG A 99 -19.92 15.00 11.54
C ARG A 99 -19.50 15.84 12.75
N GLU A 100 -18.21 16.06 12.94
CA GLU A 100 -17.66 16.92 14.01
C GLU A 100 -18.05 18.39 13.77
N ASP A 101 -17.94 18.87 12.53
CA ASP A 101 -18.34 20.23 12.13
C ASP A 101 -19.85 20.44 12.36
N ALA A 102 -20.68 19.50 11.91
CA ALA A 102 -22.13 19.57 12.08
C ALA A 102 -22.57 19.59 13.56
N ASN A 103 -21.87 18.86 14.43
CA ASN A 103 -22.18 18.84 15.85
C ASN A 103 -21.78 20.16 16.54
N THR A 104 -20.63 20.73 16.15
CA THR A 104 -20.12 22.00 16.68
C THR A 104 -21.04 23.16 16.34
N THR A 105 -21.49 23.26 15.07
CA THR A 105 -22.46 24.28 14.65
C THR A 105 -23.79 24.15 15.40
N LYS A 106 -24.23 22.92 15.66
CA LYS A 106 -25.48 22.67 16.38
C LYS A 106 -25.38 23.15 17.83
N THR A 107 -24.28 22.84 18.52
CA THR A 107 -24.05 23.27 19.91
C THR A 107 -23.97 24.79 20.05
N GLN A 108 -23.26 25.49 19.16
CA GLN A 108 -23.18 26.97 19.17
C GLN A 108 -24.55 27.63 18.95
N SER A 109 -25.38 27.06 18.07
CA SER A 109 -26.74 27.56 17.83
C SER A 109 -27.68 27.39 19.03
N LEU A 110 -27.40 26.40 19.89
CA LEU A 110 -28.18 26.13 21.10
C LEU A 110 -27.75 27.04 22.25
N GLU A 111 -26.45 27.35 22.38
CA GLU A 111 -25.96 28.35 23.36
C GLU A 111 -26.47 29.76 23.03
N GLU A 112 -26.34 30.22 21.77
CA GLU A 112 -26.84 31.55 21.39
C GLU A 112 -28.37 31.69 21.56
N ARG A 113 -29.12 30.62 21.37
CA ARG A 113 -30.57 30.61 21.61
C ARG A 113 -30.93 30.54 23.09
N GLY A 114 -30.11 29.90 23.92
CA GLY A 114 -30.28 29.88 25.37
C GLY A 114 -29.99 31.25 25.99
N GLU A 115 -28.95 31.94 25.51
CA GLU A 115 -28.54 33.26 26.01
C GLU A 115 -29.55 34.37 25.65
N LYS A 116 -30.29 34.25 24.55
CA LYS A 116 -31.33 35.22 24.16
C LYS A 116 -32.68 35.06 24.87
N VAL A 117 -32.85 34.04 25.71
CA VAL A 117 -34.13 33.72 26.36
C VAL A 117 -34.06 33.86 27.90
N GLY A 118 -32.86 34.03 28.48
CA GLY A 118 -32.65 34.35 29.90
C GLY A 118 -32.60 35.84 30.16
#